data_AF-A0A7I0KAF7-F1
#
_entry.id   AF-A0A7I0KAF7-F1
#
_cell.length_a   1.000
_cell.length_b   1.000
_cell.length_c   1.000
_cell.angle_alpha   90.00
_cell.angle_beta   90.00
_cell.angle_gamma   90.00
#
_symmetry.space_group_name_H-M   'P 1'
#
loop_
_entity.id
_entity.type
_entity.pdbx_description
1 polymer ?
#
loop_
_entity_poly.entity_id
_entity_poly.type
_entity_poly.pdbx_seq_one_letter_code
_entity_poly.pdbx_strand_id
1 'polypeptide(L)'
;MLSGLLRCGCCGGGMTMDGKTKVGQPRIRCSRAREAGTCDHSKKYALPVIERAVVDGLRDQLADPKAVALYVETYIAERRRLALEASSNRGRIERELEKRRGELERMIDLVIKGVLTAEKLIERKAPLDAEIERLEADLVVAPPIKAVDLHPGAMAAYARDVATLSARLEEAQADPSSALIDPLRRLVAAVIVYPSRPFDPIEIEIKGKLAALLGEEVELPPAGRKVAIGMVAGEGLEPPTPGL
;
A
#
# COMPACT_ATOMS: atom_id res chain seq x y z
N MET A 1 14.36 -17.20 0.72
CA MET A 1 13.05 -16.78 1.24
C MET A 1 12.38 -15.69 0.38
N LEU A 2 13.10 -14.63 0.00
CA LEU A 2 12.50 -13.41 -0.63
C LEU A 2 12.40 -13.43 -2.16
N SER A 3 12.57 -14.58 -2.80
CA SER A 3 12.52 -14.69 -4.26
C SER A 3 11.16 -14.23 -4.80
N GLY A 4 11.20 -13.28 -5.75
CA GLY A 4 10.03 -12.66 -6.38
C GLY A 4 9.43 -11.46 -5.62
N LEU A 5 9.87 -11.21 -4.37
CA LEU A 5 9.32 -10.13 -3.53
C LEU A 5 10.20 -8.88 -3.51
N LEU A 6 11.49 -8.99 -3.86
CA LEU A 6 12.45 -7.89 -3.76
C LEU A 6 12.26 -6.84 -4.86
N ARG A 7 12.16 -5.57 -4.45
CA ARG A 7 11.98 -4.40 -5.30
C ARG A 7 13.02 -3.33 -5.02
N CYS A 8 13.40 -2.59 -6.06
CA CYS A 8 14.29 -1.45 -5.99
C CYS A 8 13.52 -0.20 -5.55
N GLY A 9 14.00 0.47 -4.48
CA GLY A 9 13.44 1.72 -3.98
C GLY A 9 13.62 2.93 -4.88
N CYS A 10 14.51 2.87 -5.89
CA CYS A 10 14.66 3.95 -6.88
C CYS A 10 13.68 3.84 -8.04
N CYS A 11 13.57 2.66 -8.65
CA CYS A 11 12.90 2.50 -9.93
C CYS A 11 11.70 1.54 -9.90
N GLY A 12 11.38 0.97 -8.73
CA GLY A 12 10.31 -0.04 -8.56
C GLY A 12 10.58 -1.39 -9.25
N GLY A 13 11.72 -1.54 -9.92
CA GLY A 13 12.11 -2.75 -10.63
C GLY A 13 12.42 -3.91 -9.69
N GLY A 14 12.44 -5.14 -10.19
CA GLY A 14 12.87 -6.30 -9.39
C GLY A 14 14.36 -6.24 -9.03
N MET A 15 14.75 -6.91 -7.95
CA MET A 15 16.16 -7.17 -7.66
C MET A 15 16.50 -8.62 -7.99
N THR A 16 17.64 -8.83 -8.67
CA THR A 16 18.10 -10.14 -9.13
C THR A 16 19.45 -10.48 -8.51
N MET A 17 19.78 -11.77 -8.54
CA MET A 17 21.04 -12.30 -8.05
C MET A 17 22.23 -11.77 -8.88
N ASP A 18 23.28 -11.30 -8.21
CA ASP A 18 24.48 -10.75 -8.83
C ASP A 18 25.74 -11.14 -8.04
N GLY A 19 26.21 -12.36 -8.30
CA GLY A 19 27.43 -12.93 -7.71
C GLY A 19 27.29 -13.34 -6.25
N LYS A 20 28.43 -13.52 -5.60
CA LYS A 20 28.54 -13.96 -4.20
C LYS A 20 29.49 -13.06 -3.40
N THR A 21 29.37 -13.08 -2.07
CA THR A 21 30.35 -12.48 -1.15
C THR A 21 31.63 -13.32 -1.11
N LYS A 22 32.70 -12.81 -0.48
CA LYS A 22 33.94 -13.57 -0.25
C LYS A 22 33.69 -14.88 0.53
N VAL A 23 32.68 -14.89 1.40
CA VAL A 23 32.25 -16.05 2.19
C VAL A 23 31.17 -16.89 1.49
N GLY A 24 31.00 -16.72 0.17
CA GLY A 24 30.10 -17.54 -0.65
C GLY A 24 28.60 -17.21 -0.56
N GLN A 25 28.21 -16.17 0.17
CA GLN A 25 26.80 -15.80 0.32
C GLN A 25 26.25 -15.12 -0.94
N PRO A 26 25.00 -15.39 -1.34
CA PRO A 26 24.38 -14.75 -2.49
C PRO A 26 24.26 -13.23 -2.33
N ARG A 27 24.50 -12.49 -3.42
CA ARG A 27 24.27 -11.04 -3.49
C ARG A 27 23.14 -10.71 -4.45
N ILE A 28 22.44 -9.61 -4.20
CA ILE A 28 21.42 -9.07 -5.09
C ILE A 28 21.76 -7.65 -5.54
N ARG A 29 21.23 -7.25 -6.70
CA ARG A 29 21.31 -5.90 -7.26
C ARG A 29 20.01 -5.56 -8.01
N CYS A 30 19.69 -4.28 -8.17
CA CYS A 30 18.61 -3.84 -9.04
C CYS A 30 18.80 -4.38 -10.47
N SER A 31 17.78 -5.05 -11.02
CA SER A 31 17.87 -5.66 -12.35
C SER A 31 18.03 -4.61 -13.46
N ARG A 32 17.32 -3.49 -13.38
CA ARG A 32 17.44 -2.39 -14.35
C ARG A 32 18.82 -1.73 -14.32
N ALA A 33 19.41 -1.60 -13.14
CA ALA A 33 20.78 -1.09 -12.98
C ALA A 33 21.83 -2.05 -13.55
N ARG A 34 21.55 -3.36 -13.53
CA ARG A 34 22.45 -4.40 -14.02
C ARG A 34 22.35 -4.62 -15.53
N GLU A 35 21.14 -4.82 -16.04
CA GLU A 35 20.89 -5.26 -17.41
C GLU A 35 20.78 -4.09 -18.39
N ALA A 36 20.15 -2.99 -17.97
CA ALA A 36 19.84 -1.86 -18.86
C ALA A 36 20.59 -0.56 -18.52
N GLY A 37 21.22 -0.48 -17.34
CA GLY A 37 21.87 0.74 -16.86
C GLY A 37 20.93 1.92 -16.60
N THR A 38 19.61 1.71 -16.57
CA THR A 38 18.59 2.78 -16.44
C THR A 38 18.22 3.13 -14.99
N CYS A 39 19.00 2.67 -14.02
CA CYS A 39 18.78 2.93 -12.61
C CYS A 39 20.11 3.06 -11.87
N ASP A 40 20.24 4.08 -11.03
CA ASP A 40 21.48 4.38 -10.30
C ASP A 40 21.71 3.49 -9.07
N HIS A 41 20.76 2.62 -8.72
CA HIS A 41 20.86 1.68 -7.60
C HIS A 41 21.77 0.49 -7.95
N SER A 42 23.06 0.78 -8.10
CA SER A 42 24.10 -0.14 -8.54
C SER A 42 24.75 -0.97 -7.43
N LYS A 43 24.55 -0.56 -6.16
CA LYS A 43 25.10 -1.25 -4.98
C LYS A 43 24.58 -2.68 -4.89
N LYS A 44 25.48 -3.62 -4.58
CA LYS A 44 25.15 -5.03 -4.33
C LYS A 44 24.96 -5.25 -2.84
N TYR A 45 23.96 -6.03 -2.47
CA TYR A 45 23.65 -6.36 -1.07
C TYR A 45 23.71 -7.86 -0.85
N ALA A 46 24.25 -8.30 0.29
CA ALA A 46 24.19 -9.71 0.67
C ALA A 46 22.72 -10.07 0.99
N LEU A 47 22.16 -11.05 0.30
CA LEU A 47 20.78 -11.48 0.49
C LEU A 47 20.48 -11.91 1.95
N PRO A 48 21.37 -12.65 2.65
CA PRO A 48 21.11 -13.02 4.04
C PRO A 48 20.96 -11.83 4.99
N VAL A 49 21.61 -10.71 4.71
CA VAL A 49 21.48 -9.48 5.53
C VAL A 49 20.08 -8.90 5.38
N ILE A 50 19.55 -8.87 4.15
CA ILE A 50 18.18 -8.41 3.88
C ILE A 50 17.16 -9.38 4.47
N GLU A 51 17.37 -10.70 4.30
CA GLU A 51 16.47 -11.71 4.85
C GLU A 51 16.36 -11.62 6.37
N ARG A 52 17.50 -11.42 7.06
CA ARG A 52 17.52 -11.18 8.51
C ARG A 52 16.79 -9.89 8.88
N ALA A 53 17.09 -8.78 8.20
CA ALA A 53 16.43 -7.51 8.45
C ALA A 53 14.91 -7.57 8.28
N VAL A 54 14.42 -8.32 7.29
CA VAL A 54 12.99 -8.55 7.08
C VAL A 54 12.39 -9.35 8.23
N VAL A 55 13.04 -10.44 8.63
CA VAL A 55 12.58 -11.29 9.73
C VAL A 55 12.53 -10.50 11.04
N ASP A 56 13.56 -9.72 11.34
CA ASP A 56 13.61 -8.89 12.55
C ASP A 56 12.54 -7.80 12.51
N GLY A 57 12.37 -7.12 11.37
CA GLY A 57 11.31 -6.13 11.19
C GLY A 57 9.90 -6.71 11.35
N LEU A 58 9.67 -7.93 10.85
CA LEU A 58 8.39 -8.62 11.01
C LEU A 58 8.14 -9.07 12.45
N ARG A 59 9.18 -9.47 13.20
CA ARG A 59 9.04 -9.79 14.63
C ARG A 59 8.60 -8.56 15.43
N ASP A 60 9.21 -7.42 15.17
CA ASP A 60 8.81 -6.16 15.82
C ASP A 60 7.36 -5.80 15.49
N GLN A 61 6.97 -5.92 14.21
CA GLN A 61 5.64 -5.52 13.74
C GLN A 61 4.53 -6.47 14.18
N LEU A 62 4.82 -7.76 14.28
CA LEU A 62 3.85 -8.79 14.62
C LEU A 62 3.96 -9.25 16.07
N ALA A 63 4.69 -8.52 16.92
CA ALA A 63 4.90 -8.86 18.34
C ALA A 63 3.58 -9.02 19.12
N ASP A 64 2.54 -8.26 18.73
CA ASP A 64 1.18 -8.47 19.20
C ASP A 64 0.25 -8.74 18.00
N PRO A 65 0.08 -10.01 17.59
CA PRO A 65 -0.74 -10.35 16.44
C PRO A 65 -2.23 -10.04 16.68
N LYS A 66 -2.69 -9.96 17.93
CA LYS A 66 -4.08 -9.59 18.26
C LYS A 66 -4.29 -8.10 18.07
N ALA A 67 -3.34 -7.26 18.49
CA ALA A 67 -3.39 -5.81 18.25
C ALA A 67 -3.38 -5.50 16.75
N VAL A 68 -2.56 -6.19 15.95
CA VAL A 68 -2.54 -6.04 14.49
C VAL A 68 -3.89 -6.41 13.88
N ALA A 69 -4.47 -7.55 14.28
CA ALA A 69 -5.78 -7.97 13.79
C ALA A 69 -6.88 -6.96 14.12
N LEU A 70 -6.91 -6.45 15.37
CA LEU A 70 -7.87 -5.45 15.82
C LEU A 70 -7.74 -4.12 15.07
N TYR A 71 -6.49 -3.67 14.83
CA TYR A 71 -6.22 -2.47 14.05
C TYR A 71 -6.81 -2.58 12.64
N VAL A 72 -6.53 -3.70 11.95
CA VAL A 72 -7.01 -3.92 10.58
C VAL A 72 -8.54 -4.01 10.54
N GLU A 73 -9.15 -4.70 11.50
CA GLU A 73 -10.62 -4.77 11.63
C GLU A 73 -11.24 -3.39 11.82
N THR A 74 -10.71 -2.61 12.76
CA THR A 74 -11.20 -1.25 13.07
C THR A 74 -11.04 -0.32 11.87
N TYR A 75 -9.88 -0.36 11.20
CA TYR A 75 -9.62 0.44 10.00
C TYR A 75 -10.63 0.15 8.89
N ILE A 76 -10.92 -1.11 8.60
CA ILE A 76 -11.85 -1.50 7.55
C ILE A 76 -13.29 -1.15 7.92
N ALA A 77 -13.69 -1.36 9.18
CA ALA A 77 -15.01 -0.96 9.68
C ALA A 77 -15.23 0.55 9.52
N GLU A 78 -14.22 1.35 9.87
CA GLU A 78 -14.27 2.81 9.72
C GLU A 78 -14.34 3.23 8.25
N ARG A 79 -13.52 2.62 7.38
CA ARG A 79 -13.57 2.89 5.94
C ARG A 79 -14.91 2.53 5.31
N ARG A 80 -15.54 1.43 5.74
CA ARG A 80 -16.90 1.06 5.32
C ARG A 80 -17.91 2.11 5.75
N ARG A 81 -17.85 2.55 7.01
CA ARG A 81 -18.74 3.60 7.53
C ARG A 81 -18.65 4.87 6.68
N LEU A 82 -17.43 5.37 6.45
CA LEU A 82 -17.19 6.57 5.65
C LEU A 82 -17.66 6.41 4.20
N ALA A 83 -17.43 5.25 3.58
CA ALA A 83 -17.90 4.99 2.22
C ALA A 83 -19.44 4.95 2.13
N LEU A 84 -20.11 4.36 3.11
CA LEU A 84 -21.58 4.34 3.20
C LEU A 84 -22.14 5.75 3.40
N GLU A 85 -21.57 6.54 4.31
CA GLU A 85 -21.97 7.93 4.54
C GLU A 85 -21.81 8.79 3.28
N ALA A 86 -20.66 8.69 2.61
CA ALA A 86 -20.40 9.40 1.37
C ALA A 86 -21.35 8.95 0.24
N SER A 87 -21.60 7.65 0.11
CA SER A 87 -22.53 7.11 -0.89
C SER A 87 -23.97 7.56 -0.63
N SER A 88 -24.41 7.55 0.63
CA SER A 88 -25.76 7.99 1.03
C SER A 88 -25.95 9.49 0.76
N ASN A 89 -24.96 10.32 1.12
CA ASN A 89 -24.99 11.75 0.85
C ASN A 89 -25.02 12.04 -0.66
N ARG A 90 -24.16 11.37 -1.44
CA ARG A 90 -24.16 11.50 -2.90
C ARG A 90 -25.50 11.07 -3.51
N GLY A 91 -26.05 9.92 -3.11
CA GLY A 91 -27.34 9.43 -3.59
C GLY A 91 -28.52 10.32 -3.18
N ARG A 92 -28.40 11.12 -2.12
CA ARG A 92 -29.36 12.19 -1.79
C ARG A 92 -29.25 13.35 -2.79
N ILE A 93 -28.04 13.80 -3.11
CA ILE A 93 -27.79 14.89 -4.06
C ILE A 93 -28.25 14.49 -5.47
N GLU A 94 -27.94 13.26 -5.92
CA GLU A 94 -28.37 12.74 -7.23
C GLU A 94 -29.90 12.68 -7.35
N ARG A 95 -30.60 12.23 -6.31
CA ARG A 95 -32.08 12.22 -6.29
C ARG A 95 -32.68 13.62 -6.33
N GLU A 96 -32.10 14.58 -5.61
CA GLU A 96 -32.58 15.96 -5.64
C GLU A 96 -32.32 16.58 -7.01
N LEU A 97 -31.15 16.35 -7.62
CA LEU A 97 -30.82 16.82 -8.96
C LEU A 97 -31.81 16.29 -10.00
N GLU A 98 -32.11 14.98 -9.97
CA GLU A 98 -33.08 14.36 -10.87
C GLU A 98 -34.48 14.95 -10.70
N LYS A 99 -34.89 15.19 -9.45
CA LYS A 99 -36.17 15.83 -9.14
C LYS A 99 -36.27 17.24 -9.74
N ARG A 100 -35.20 18.04 -9.64
CA ARG A 100 -35.15 19.41 -10.16
C ARG A 100 -35.11 19.45 -11.68
N ARG A 101 -34.34 18.56 -12.32
CA ARG A 101 -34.35 18.39 -13.77
C ARG A 101 -35.73 17.99 -14.28
N GLY A 102 -36.37 17.01 -13.64
CA GLY A 102 -37.74 16.62 -13.99
C GLY A 102 -38.78 17.73 -13.73
N GLU A 103 -38.57 18.61 -12.75
CA GLU A 103 -39.42 19.79 -12.54
C GLU A 103 -39.29 20.78 -13.70
N LEU A 104 -38.06 21.05 -14.14
CA LEU A 104 -37.78 21.89 -15.30
C LEU A 104 -38.40 21.32 -16.59
N GLU A 105 -38.22 20.02 -16.85
CA GLU A 105 -38.82 19.34 -18.01
C GLU A 105 -40.35 19.43 -18.02
N ARG A 106 -41.00 19.16 -16.87
CA ARG A 106 -42.46 19.29 -16.75
C ARG A 106 -42.94 20.72 -17.00
N MET A 107 -42.18 21.71 -16.56
CA MET A 107 -42.52 23.11 -16.81
C MET A 107 -42.41 23.48 -18.30
N ILE A 108 -41.38 22.97 -18.98
CA ILE A 108 -41.22 23.12 -20.43
C ILE A 108 -42.40 22.47 -21.15
N ASP A 109 -42.79 21.25 -20.77
CA ASP A 109 -43.95 20.56 -21.35
C ASP A 109 -45.26 21.33 -21.18
N LEU A 110 -45.47 21.97 -20.03
CA LEU A 110 -46.67 22.79 -19.78
C LEU A 110 -46.71 24.03 -20.67
N VAL A 111 -45.56 24.62 -21.01
CA VAL A 111 -45.49 25.72 -22.00
C VAL A 111 -45.79 25.20 -23.39
N ILE A 112 -45.20 24.07 -23.79
CA ILE A 112 -45.45 23.44 -25.11
C ILE A 112 -46.94 23.13 -25.30
N LYS A 113 -47.63 22.69 -24.24
CA LYS A 113 -49.07 22.40 -24.24
C LYS A 113 -49.95 23.66 -24.14
N GLY A 114 -49.36 24.85 -24.04
CA GLY A 114 -50.08 26.13 -23.91
C GLY A 114 -50.77 26.34 -22.56
N VAL A 115 -50.41 25.54 -21.54
CA VAL A 115 -50.99 25.63 -20.18
C VAL A 115 -50.27 26.69 -19.33
N LEU A 116 -48.95 26.80 -19.50
CA LEU A 116 -48.10 27.81 -18.84
C LEU A 116 -47.63 28.84 -19.86
N THR A 117 -47.52 30.11 -19.46
CA THR A 117 -46.95 31.15 -20.34
C THR A 117 -45.42 31.14 -20.27
N ALA A 118 -44.78 31.61 -21.34
CA ALA A 118 -43.32 31.67 -21.42
C ALA A 118 -42.71 32.59 -20.34
N GLU A 119 -43.39 33.69 -20.00
CA GLU A 119 -42.94 34.63 -18.98
C GLU A 119 -42.88 33.96 -17.59
N LYS A 120 -43.91 33.16 -17.27
CA LYS A 120 -43.96 32.39 -16.02
C LYS A 120 -42.92 31.28 -15.95
N LEU A 121 -42.58 30.68 -17.10
CA LEU A 121 -41.47 29.74 -17.17
C LEU A 121 -40.14 30.43 -16.85
N ILE A 122 -39.86 31.57 -17.47
CA ILE A 122 -38.60 32.32 -17.27
C ILE A 122 -38.42 32.72 -15.80
N GLU A 123 -39.47 33.24 -15.16
CA GLU A 123 -39.45 33.64 -13.74
C GLU A 123 -39.06 32.48 -12.82
N ARG A 124 -39.59 31.28 -13.10
CA ARG A 124 -39.40 30.08 -12.27
C ARG A 124 -38.19 29.24 -12.67
N LYS A 125 -37.69 29.39 -13.90
CA LYS A 125 -36.51 28.68 -14.41
C LYS A 125 -35.23 29.16 -13.75
N ALA A 126 -35.06 30.48 -13.57
CA ALA A 126 -33.85 31.05 -12.98
C ALA A 126 -33.46 30.43 -11.61
N PRO A 127 -34.37 30.32 -10.61
CA PRO A 127 -34.03 29.67 -9.34
C PRO A 127 -33.81 28.15 -9.48
N LEU A 128 -34.47 27.48 -10.43
CA LEU A 128 -34.28 26.05 -10.68
C LEU A 128 -32.92 25.76 -11.32
N ASP A 129 -32.48 26.57 -12.28
CA ASP A 129 -31.15 26.44 -12.89
C ASP A 129 -30.05 26.64 -11.85
N ALA A 130 -30.16 27.66 -11.01
CA ALA A 130 -29.19 27.91 -9.94
C ALA A 130 -29.12 26.74 -8.93
N GLU A 131 -30.25 26.09 -8.66
CA GLU A 131 -30.31 24.90 -7.81
C GLU A 131 -29.63 23.70 -8.49
N ILE A 132 -29.90 23.48 -9.77
CA ILE A 132 -29.29 22.42 -10.58
C ILE A 132 -27.78 22.60 -10.65
N GLU A 133 -27.30 23.80 -10.99
CA GLU A 133 -25.88 24.13 -11.06
C GLU A 133 -25.18 23.89 -9.71
N ARG A 134 -25.82 24.25 -8.60
CA ARG A 134 -25.27 23.98 -7.26
C ARG A 134 -25.18 22.48 -6.96
N LEU A 135 -26.23 21.72 -7.25
CA LEU A 135 -26.25 20.27 -7.03
C LEU A 135 -25.23 19.54 -7.93
N GLU A 136 -25.02 20.02 -9.15
CA GLU A 136 -23.97 19.53 -10.05
C GLU A 136 -22.57 19.82 -9.49
N ALA A 137 -22.34 21.04 -9.00
CA ALA A 137 -21.09 21.40 -8.33
C ALA A 137 -20.83 20.53 -7.08
N ASP A 138 -21.86 20.26 -6.28
CA ASP A 138 -21.78 19.39 -5.11
C ASP A 138 -21.38 17.94 -5.49
N LEU A 139 -21.84 17.42 -6.64
CA LEU A 139 -21.47 16.10 -7.14
C LEU A 139 -20.04 16.01 -7.68
N VAL A 140 -19.47 17.12 -8.14
CA VAL A 140 -18.06 17.20 -8.56
C VAL A 140 -17.14 17.09 -7.36
N VAL A 141 -17.48 17.76 -6.25
CA VAL A 141 -16.68 17.74 -5.02
C VAL A 141 -16.92 16.50 -4.15
N ALA A 142 -17.97 15.71 -4.42
CA ALA A 142 -18.27 14.45 -3.75
C ALA A 142 -18.06 13.24 -4.69
N PRO A 143 -16.80 12.90 -5.06
CA PRO A 143 -16.54 11.79 -5.97
C PRO A 143 -17.03 10.45 -5.38
N PRO A 144 -17.38 9.47 -6.22
CA PRO A 144 -17.79 8.15 -5.75
C PRO A 144 -16.64 7.49 -4.96
N ILE A 145 -16.85 7.32 -3.66
CA ILE A 145 -15.94 6.54 -2.82
C ILE A 145 -16.24 5.07 -3.08
N LYS A 146 -15.27 4.33 -3.64
CA LYS A 146 -15.36 2.87 -3.69
C LYS A 146 -15.23 2.35 -2.27
N ALA A 147 -16.31 1.75 -1.75
CA ALA A 147 -16.23 1.00 -0.52
C ALA A 147 -15.19 -0.11 -0.71
N VAL A 148 -14.15 -0.10 0.13
CA VAL A 148 -13.26 -1.25 0.19
C VAL A 148 -13.98 -2.34 0.96
N ASP A 149 -14.63 -3.24 0.24
CA ASP A 149 -15.38 -4.32 0.84
C ASP A 149 -14.53 -5.59 0.92
N LEU A 150 -13.82 -5.76 2.04
CA LEU A 150 -13.12 -7.01 2.33
C LEU A 150 -14.09 -8.01 2.95
N HIS A 151 -14.46 -9.04 2.20
CA HIS A 151 -15.33 -10.11 2.68
C HIS A 151 -14.89 -10.63 4.07
N PRO A 152 -15.80 -10.83 5.05
CA PRO A 152 -15.45 -11.25 6.41
C PRO A 152 -14.55 -12.50 6.47
N GLY A 153 -14.71 -13.42 5.53
CA GLY A 153 -13.84 -14.60 5.41
C GLY A 153 -12.38 -14.27 5.07
N ALA A 154 -12.13 -13.22 4.27
CA ALA A 154 -10.78 -12.75 3.94
C ALA A 154 -10.10 -12.10 5.16
N MET A 155 -10.88 -11.39 5.98
CA MET A 155 -10.42 -10.82 7.25
C MET A 155 -10.00 -11.88 8.25
N ALA A 156 -10.84 -12.90 8.43
CA ALA A 156 -10.50 -14.04 9.29
C ALA A 156 -9.28 -14.81 8.76
N ALA A 157 -9.12 -14.93 7.44
CA ALA A 157 -7.93 -15.53 6.84
C ALA A 157 -6.67 -14.71 7.11
N TYR A 158 -6.72 -13.39 6.95
CA TYR A 158 -5.60 -12.50 7.25
C TYR A 158 -5.16 -12.60 8.71
N ALA A 159 -6.10 -12.55 9.67
CA ALA A 159 -5.78 -12.70 11.08
C ALA A 159 -5.12 -14.05 11.40
N ARG A 160 -5.58 -15.15 10.77
CA ARG A 160 -4.94 -16.47 10.89
C ARG A 160 -3.54 -16.49 10.29
N ASP A 161 -3.35 -15.87 9.13
CA ASP A 161 -2.04 -15.80 8.49
C ASP A 161 -1.06 -14.98 9.35
N VAL A 162 -1.51 -13.87 9.96
CA VAL A 162 -0.71 -13.08 10.92
C VAL A 162 -0.29 -13.90 12.13
N ALA A 163 -1.23 -14.58 12.78
CA ALA A 163 -0.93 -15.44 13.92
C ALA A 163 0.03 -16.58 13.54
N THR A 164 -0.16 -17.17 12.36
CA THR A 164 0.71 -18.25 11.85
C THR A 164 2.13 -17.74 11.62
N LEU A 165 2.29 -16.59 10.95
CA LEU A 165 3.61 -16.02 10.70
C LEU A 165 4.30 -15.63 12.01
N SER A 166 3.59 -15.02 12.95
CA SER A 166 4.13 -14.69 14.28
C SER A 166 4.70 -15.91 15.00
N ALA A 167 3.92 -16.99 15.10
CA ALA A 167 4.37 -18.22 15.75
C ALA A 167 5.62 -18.82 15.08
N ARG A 168 5.68 -18.82 13.74
CA ARG A 168 6.85 -19.33 13.00
C ARG A 168 8.08 -18.44 13.17
N LEU A 169 7.90 -17.12 13.31
CA LEU A 169 9.01 -16.19 13.55
C LEU A 169 9.63 -16.38 14.95
N GLU A 170 8.85 -16.81 15.93
CA GLU A 170 9.31 -17.19 17.28
C GLU A 170 10.07 -18.53 17.27
N GLU A 171 9.55 -19.54 16.56
CA GLU A 171 10.18 -20.86 16.44
C GLU A 171 11.51 -20.82 15.66
N ALA A 172 11.59 -19.99 14.62
CA ALA A 172 12.78 -19.83 13.80
C ALA A 172 13.84 -19.00 14.54
N GLN A 173 14.66 -19.66 15.37
CA GLN A 173 15.82 -19.02 16.01
C GLN A 173 16.84 -18.62 14.93
N ALA A 174 17.01 -17.30 14.74
CA ALA A 174 18.04 -16.57 13.98
C ALA A 174 18.28 -16.88 12.48
N ASP A 175 17.83 -18.01 11.92
CA ASP A 175 18.02 -18.36 10.51
C ASP A 175 16.69 -18.39 9.72
N PRO A 176 16.59 -17.70 8.56
CA PRO A 176 15.41 -17.73 7.70
C PRO A 176 15.17 -19.14 7.11
N SER A 177 14.42 -19.98 7.84
CA SER A 177 14.10 -21.33 7.40
C SER A 177 13.11 -21.34 6.23
N SER A 178 13.08 -22.43 5.47
CA SER A 178 12.06 -22.66 4.43
C SER A 178 10.63 -22.60 4.96
N ALA A 179 10.43 -22.85 6.26
CA ALA A 179 9.13 -22.81 6.92
C ALA A 179 8.50 -21.41 6.95
N LEU A 180 9.30 -20.33 6.80
CA LEU A 180 8.79 -18.96 6.75
C LEU A 180 8.31 -18.55 5.35
N ILE A 181 8.65 -19.30 4.30
CA ILE A 181 8.39 -18.87 2.91
C ILE A 181 6.89 -18.71 2.63
N ASP A 182 6.09 -19.73 2.94
CA ASP A 182 4.66 -19.71 2.62
C ASP A 182 3.88 -18.71 3.49
N PRO A 183 4.05 -18.66 4.82
CA PRO A 183 3.39 -17.65 5.66
C PRO A 183 3.78 -16.22 5.26
N LEU A 184 5.07 -15.97 4.99
CA LEU A 184 5.54 -14.65 4.57
C LEU A 184 4.91 -14.26 3.23
N ARG A 185 4.84 -15.17 2.27
CA ARG A 185 4.22 -14.90 0.97
C ARG A 185 2.72 -14.63 1.04
N ARG A 186 2.02 -15.05 2.09
CA ARG A 186 0.59 -14.71 2.27
C ARG A 186 0.37 -13.30 2.78
N LEU A 187 1.34 -12.73 3.49
CA LEU A 187 1.20 -11.42 4.12
C LEU A 187 2.03 -10.33 3.47
N VAL A 188 3.14 -10.67 2.82
CA VAL A 188 4.07 -9.72 2.20
C VAL A 188 3.84 -9.68 0.68
N ALA A 189 3.63 -8.48 0.17
CA ALA A 189 3.51 -8.20 -1.26
C ALA A 189 4.87 -7.87 -1.89
N ALA A 190 5.69 -7.09 -1.18
CA ALA A 190 7.02 -6.71 -1.64
C ALA A 190 7.94 -6.34 -0.48
N VAL A 191 9.25 -6.48 -0.71
CA VAL A 191 10.31 -5.93 0.14
C VAL A 191 11.08 -4.93 -0.70
N ILE A 192 10.97 -3.66 -0.36
CA ILE A 192 11.63 -2.56 -1.07
C ILE A 192 12.98 -2.31 -0.40
N VAL A 193 14.05 -2.31 -1.19
CA VAL A 193 15.41 -2.01 -0.74
C VAL A 193 15.80 -0.65 -1.27
N TYR A 194 16.15 0.28 -0.39
CA TYR A 194 16.57 1.62 -0.76
C TYR A 194 18.10 1.69 -0.94
N PRO A 195 18.60 2.62 -1.78
CA PRO A 195 20.04 2.88 -1.84
C PRO A 195 20.56 3.43 -0.52
N SER A 196 21.60 2.80 0.00
CA SER A 196 22.37 3.28 1.15
C SER A 196 23.77 3.68 0.71
N ARG A 197 24.36 4.70 1.34
CA ARG A 197 25.76 5.07 1.10
C ARG A 197 26.69 3.92 1.53
N PRO A 198 27.98 3.93 1.13
CA PRO A 198 28.95 3.01 1.70
C PRO A 198 28.94 3.11 3.24
N PHE A 199 29.01 1.97 3.92
CA PHE A 199 29.00 1.85 5.39
C PHE A 199 27.70 2.23 6.11
N ASP A 200 26.76 2.90 5.44
CA ASP A 200 25.43 3.14 5.99
C ASP A 200 24.63 1.82 6.12
N PRO A 201 23.81 1.71 7.18
CA PRO A 201 22.81 0.66 7.30
C PRO A 201 21.93 0.52 6.06
N ILE A 202 21.45 -0.70 5.80
CA ILE A 202 20.54 -0.95 4.68
C ILE A 202 19.14 -0.52 5.09
N GLU A 203 18.54 0.38 4.33
CA GLU A 203 17.15 0.78 4.54
C GLU A 203 16.23 -0.13 3.73
N ILE A 204 15.27 -0.77 4.42
CA ILE A 204 14.26 -1.61 3.81
C ILE A 204 12.85 -1.21 4.25
N GLU A 205 11.89 -1.48 3.38
CA GLU A 205 10.46 -1.32 3.64
C GLU A 205 9.73 -2.61 3.25
N ILE A 206 8.82 -3.06 4.12
CA ILE A 206 8.02 -4.27 3.91
C ILE A 206 6.60 -3.84 3.56
N LYS A 207 6.17 -4.09 2.33
CA LYS A 207 4.80 -3.84 1.88
C LYS A 207 3.94 -5.07 2.10
N GLY A 208 2.88 -4.94 2.90
CA GLY A 208 1.90 -5.99 3.14
C GLY A 208 0.92 -6.19 1.98
N LYS A 209 0.37 -7.40 1.83
CA LYS A 209 -0.68 -7.71 0.85
C LYS A 209 -2.01 -7.02 1.16
N LEU A 210 -2.25 -6.67 2.42
CA LEU A 210 -3.46 -5.96 2.80
C LEU A 210 -3.48 -4.55 2.15
N ALA A 211 -2.36 -3.82 2.18
CA ALA A 211 -2.19 -2.59 1.41
C ALA A 211 -2.51 -2.78 -0.08
N ALA A 212 -1.94 -3.83 -0.68
CA ALA A 212 -2.15 -4.14 -2.09
C ALA A 212 -3.61 -4.49 -2.43
N LEU A 213 -4.33 -5.15 -1.52
CA LEU A 213 -5.75 -5.48 -1.68
C LEU A 213 -6.67 -4.26 -1.47
N LEU A 214 -6.28 -3.35 -0.59
CA LEU A 214 -7.03 -2.14 -0.29
C LEU A 214 -6.83 -1.04 -1.36
N GLY A 215 -5.84 -1.20 -2.26
CA GLY A 215 -5.50 -0.20 -3.27
C GLY A 215 -4.92 1.09 -2.69
N GLU A 216 -4.51 1.05 -1.42
CA GLU A 216 -4.00 2.16 -0.62
C GLU A 216 -2.72 1.69 0.11
N GLU A 217 -1.82 2.62 0.44
CA GLU A 217 -0.67 2.31 1.31
C GLU A 217 -1.16 2.10 2.75
N VAL A 218 -1.65 0.90 3.05
CA VAL A 218 -1.94 0.47 4.42
C VAL A 218 -0.69 -0.16 5.00
N GLU A 219 0.14 0.67 5.62
CA GLU A 219 1.34 0.21 6.30
C GLU A 219 0.98 -0.72 7.48
N LEU A 220 1.77 -1.77 7.68
CA LEU A 220 1.69 -2.60 8.87
C LEU A 220 2.12 -1.77 10.09
N PRO A 221 1.31 -1.66 11.15
CA PRO A 221 1.74 -1.01 12.38
C PRO A 221 2.80 -1.84 13.12
N PRO A 222 3.75 -1.20 13.83
CA PRO A 222 4.16 0.18 13.69
C PRO A 222 4.97 0.36 12.39
N ALA A 223 4.58 1.36 11.61
CA ALA A 223 5.15 1.66 10.31
C ALA A 223 6.32 2.63 10.44
N GLY A 224 7.43 2.28 9.78
CA GLY A 224 8.61 3.11 9.66
C GLY A 224 9.63 2.38 8.81
N ARG A 225 10.35 3.12 7.96
CA ARG A 225 11.49 2.59 7.21
C ARG A 225 12.46 1.94 8.19
N LYS A 226 12.77 0.66 8.01
CA LYS A 226 13.62 -0.09 8.94
C LYS A 226 15.06 0.04 8.48
N VAL A 227 15.91 0.45 9.43
CA VAL A 227 17.34 0.63 9.25
C VAL A 227 18.03 -0.64 9.72
N ALA A 228 18.48 -1.48 8.80
CA ALA A 228 19.23 -2.69 9.12
C ALA A 228 20.70 -2.37 9.35
N ILE A 229 21.14 -2.41 10.61
CA ILE A 229 22.57 -2.30 10.96
C ILE A 229 23.28 -3.58 10.51
N GLY A 230 23.84 -3.56 9.31
CA GLY A 230 24.82 -4.57 8.90
C GLY A 230 26.13 -4.29 9.63
N MET A 231 26.41 -4.99 10.73
CA MET A 231 27.78 -5.01 11.29
C MET A 231 28.70 -5.58 10.20
N VAL A 232 29.51 -4.71 9.60
CA VAL A 232 30.61 -5.14 8.75
C VAL A 232 31.65 -5.73 9.69
N ALA A 233 31.87 -7.05 9.59
CA ALA A 233 32.96 -7.70 10.31
C ALA A 233 34.28 -6.97 9.96
N GLY A 234 34.96 -6.53 11.01
CA GLY A 234 36.16 -5.71 10.95
C GLY A 234 37.19 -6.25 9.96
N GLU A 235 37.79 -5.30 9.25
CA GLU A 235 39.00 -5.48 8.48
C GLU A 235 40.04 -6.22 9.35
N GLY A 236 40.43 -7.40 8.89
CA GLY A 236 41.65 -8.04 9.37
C GLY A 236 42.82 -7.17 8.96
N LEU A 237 43.43 -6.53 9.95
CA LEU A 237 44.76 -5.94 9.89
C LEU A 237 45.76 -7.04 9.46
N GLU A 238 46.22 -7.01 8.21
CA GLU A 238 47.50 -7.60 7.86
C GLU A 238 48.60 -6.61 8.32
N PRO A 239 49.56 -7.02 9.17
CA PRO A 239 50.63 -6.15 9.60
C PRO A 239 51.60 -5.86 8.44
N PRO A 240 52.11 -4.63 8.30
CA PRO A 240 53.10 -4.32 7.28
C PRO A 240 54.42 -5.02 7.61
N THR A 241 54.90 -5.83 6.67
CA THR A 241 56.27 -6.35 6.66
C THR A 241 57.25 -5.18 6.59
N PRO A 242 58.13 -4.97 7.58
CA PRO A 242 59.15 -3.93 7.50
C PRO A 242 60.21 -4.33 6.48
N GLY A 243 60.44 -3.48 5.49
CA GLY A 243 61.56 -3.61 4.56
C GLY A 243 62.90 -3.33 5.26
N LEU A 244 63.91 -4.10 4.86
CA LEU A 244 65.33 -3.75 4.93
C LEU A 244 65.88 -3.80 3.51
#